data_AF-A0A2H3D449-F1
#
_entry.id   AF-A0A2H3D449-F1
#
_cell.length_a   1.000
_cell.length_b   1.000
_cell.length_c   1.000
_cell.angle_alpha   90.00
_cell.angle_beta   90.00
_cell.angle_gamma   90.00
#
_symmetry.space_group_name_H-M   'P 1'
#
loop_
_entity.id
_entity.type
_entity.pdbx_description
1 polymer ?
#
loop_
_entity_poly.entity_id
_entity_poly.type
_entity_poly.pdbx_seq_one_letter_code
_entity_poly.pdbx_strand_id
1 'polypeptide(L)' 'MSSLPAGTRIFFYNSNGRLTGGIVESTSAMENGMQIVIILFLGVANLAYT' A
#
# COMPACT_ATOMS: atom_id res chain seq x y z
N MET A 1 -0.40 18.76 1.52
CA MET A 1 0.15 17.72 0.63
C MET A 1 0.01 16.38 1.34
N SER A 2 -0.32 15.30 0.62
CA SER A 2 -0.28 13.93 1.16
C SER A 2 1.18 13.52 1.40
N SER A 3 1.48 12.85 2.51
CA SER A 3 2.81 12.27 2.74
C SER A 3 3.09 11.06 1.84
N LEU A 4 2.06 10.52 1.18
CA LEU A 4 2.11 9.35 0.33
C LEU A 4 1.48 9.68 -1.03
N PRO A 5 2.20 10.33 -1.97
CA PRO A 5 1.66 10.62 -3.30
C PRO A 5 1.46 9.33 -4.12
N ALA A 6 0.55 9.38 -5.10
CA ALA A 6 0.35 8.29 -6.06
C ALA A 6 1.67 7.91 -6.77
N GLY A 7 1.88 6.61 -6.99
CA GLY A 7 3.13 6.06 -7.52
C GLY A 7 4.20 5.76 -6.47
N THR A 8 4.01 6.20 -5.22
CA THR A 8 4.95 5.87 -4.13
C THR A 8 4.95 4.37 -3.86
N ARG A 9 6.14 3.76 -3.80
CA ARG A 9 6.30 2.38 -3.31
C ARG A 9 6.33 2.38 -1.79
N ILE A 10 5.53 1.51 -1.18
CA ILE A 10 5.43 1.41 0.27
C ILE A 10 5.52 -0.05 0.74
N PHE A 11 5.97 -0.21 1.98
CA PHE A 11 5.97 -1.47 2.70
C PHE A 11 5.21 -1.29 4.02
N PHE A 12 4.34 -2.24 4.34
CA PHE A 12 3.49 -2.19 5.53
C PHE A 12 3.19 -3.59 6.04
N TYR A 13 2.86 -3.71 7.32
CA TYR A 13 2.33 -4.94 7.88
C TYR A 13 0.82 -5.00 7.66
N ASN A 14 0.35 -6.09 7.07
CA ASN A 14 -1.10 -6.33 6.96
C ASN A 14 -1.67 -6.86 8.30
N SER A 15 -2.99 -7.01 8.38
CA SER A 15 -3.68 -7.51 9.56
C SER A 15 -3.26 -8.93 9.99
N ASN A 16 -2.63 -9.70 9.10
CA ASN A 16 -2.08 -11.02 9.38
C ASN A 16 -0.61 -10.95 9.86
N GLY A 17 -0.07 -9.75 10.12
CA GLY A 17 1.32 -9.54 10.55
C GLY A 17 2.37 -9.77 9.46
N ARG A 18 1.97 -9.88 8.19
CA ARG A 18 2.92 -10.11 7.07
C ARG A 18 3.38 -8.79 6.48
N LEU A 19 4.70 -8.64 6.32
CA LEU A 19 5.28 -7.53 5.57
C LEU A 19 4.85 -7.64 4.10
N THR A 20 4.18 -6.61 3.61
CA THR A 20 3.59 -6.55 2.27
C THR A 20 4.07 -5.29 1.56
N GLY A 21 4.36 -5.41 0.26
CA GLY A 21 4.73 -4.29 -0.60
C GLY A 21 3.59 -3.90 -1.55
N GLY A 22 3.53 -2.61 -1.90
CA GLY A 22 2.54 -2.10 -2.84
C GLY A 22 2.91 -0.75 -3.42
N ILE A 23 2.09 -0.28 -4.37
CA ILE A 23 2.17 1.07 -4.93
C ILE A 23 0.93 1.83 -4.50
N VAL A 24 1.11 3.07 -4.03
CA VAL A 24 0.00 3.97 -3.72
C VAL A 24 -0.71 4.35 -5.03
N GLU A 25 -1.99 4.00 -5.17
CA GLU A 25 -2.81 4.43 -6.29
C GLU A 25 -3.43 5.80 -6.02
N SER A 26 -3.94 6.01 -4.80
CA SER A 26 -4.56 7.28 -4.42
C SER A 26 -4.57 7.48 -2.90
N THR A 27 -4.75 8.74 -2.49
CA THR A 27 -4.89 9.11 -1.08
C THR A 27 -6.01 10.13 -0.90
N SER A 28 -6.78 9.98 0.17
CA SER A 28 -7.79 10.94 0.61
C SER A 28 -7.54 11.38 2.04
N ALA A 29 -7.41 12.69 2.26
CA ALA A 29 -7.34 13.25 3.61
C ALA A 29 -8.71 13.21 4.28
N MET A 30 -8.72 13.01 5.59
CA MET A 30 -9.91 13.03 6.44
C MET A 30 -9.87 14.28 7.34
N GLU A 31 -11.05 14.74 7.78
CA GLU A 31 -11.19 15.95 8.61
C GLU A 31 -10.45 15.87 9.95
N ASN A 32 -10.29 14.66 10.50
CA ASN A 32 -9.60 14.40 11.75
C ASN A 32 -8.07 14.24 11.63
N GLY A 33 -7.49 14.61 10.48
CA GLY A 33 -6.06 14.47 10.22
C GLY A 33 -5.59 13.05 9.86
N MET A 34 -6.49 12.07 9.81
CA MET A 34 -6.19 10.76 9.24
C MET A 34 -6.18 10.80 7.71
N GLN A 35 -5.67 9.74 7.10
CA GLN A 35 -5.64 9.57 5.65
C GLN A 35 -6.04 8.15 5.27
N ILE A 36 -6.87 8.03 4.24
CA ILE A 36 -7.14 6.77 3.55
C ILE A 36 -6.17 6.64 2.38
N VAL A 37 -5.55 5.47 2.24
CA VAL A 37 -4.59 5.16 1.18
C VAL A 37 -5.09 3.92 0.43
N ILE A 38 -5.26 4.04 -0.89
CA ILE A 38 -5.56 2.92 -1.77
C ILE A 38 -4.24 2.39 -2.33
N ILE A 39 -4.02 1.08 -2.20
CA ILE A 39 -2.75 0.44 -2.49
C ILE A 39 -2.99 -0.68 -3.50
N LEU A 40 -2.31 -0.60 -4.65
CA LEU A 40 -2.17 -1.72 -5.56
C LEU A 40 -1.14 -2.70 -4.99
N PHE A 41 -1.60 -3.89 -4.63
CA PHE A 41 -0.72 -4.95 -4.15
C PHE A 41 0.18 -5.45 -5.28
N LEU A 42 1.49 -5.35 -5.07
CA LEU A 42 2.45 -6.07 -5.89
C LEU A 42 2.44 -7.50 -5.40
N GLY A 43 1.54 -8.32 -5.96
CA GLY A 43 1.40 -9.72 -5.60
C GLY A 43 2.76 -10.41 -5.61
N VAL A 44 2.95 -11.34 -4.67
CA VAL A 44 4.04 -12.31 -4.77
C VAL A 44 3.82 -13.03 -6.09
N ALA A 45 4.71 -12.86 -7.07
CA ALA A 45 4.67 -13.71 -8.25
C ALA A 45 4.66 -15.15 -7.73
N ASN A 46 3.59 -15.90 -8.02
CA ASN A 46 3.59 -17.34 -7.83
C ASN A 46 4.65 -17.90 -8.79
N LEU A 47 5.91 -17.89 -8.35
CA LEU A 47 6.94 -18.75 -8.90
C LEU A 47 6.55 -20.16 -8.48
N ALA A 48 5.62 -20.74 -9.24
CA ALA A 48 5.42 -22.17 -9.26
C ALA A 48 6.73 -22.77 -9.78
N TYR A 49 7.56 -23.27 -8.86
CA TYR A 49 8.69 -24.11 -9.22
C TYR A 49 8.09 -25.47 -9.63
N THR A 50 7.83 -25.63 -10.93
CA THR A 50 7.63 -26.95 -11.57
C THR A 50 8.97 -27.57 -11.92
#